data_AF-A0A847R443-F1
#
_entry.id   AF-A0A847R443-F1
#
_cell.length_a   1.000
_cell.length_b   1.000
_cell.length_c   1.000
_cell.angle_alpha   90.00
_cell.angle_beta   90.00
_cell.angle_gamma   90.00
#
_symmetry.space_group_name_H-M   'P 1'
#
loop_
_entity.id
_entity.type
_entity.pdbx_description
1 polymer ?
#
loop_
_entity_poly.entity_id
_entity_poly.type
_entity_poly.pdbx_seq_one_letter_code
_entity_poly.pdbx_strand_id
1 'polypeptide(L)'
;MKTLIFVVLLSVSFTGRAFADPIDPDTARAYEGYLLTFQWPESQSIEQVDYTNLLATDGFPSPPPPSQSTNSAINAEMASPFDAIEKKLGRHVKILTNERWVLIFKQPGDSIKKTFRSSQETEGYPELTGDISIKLGRYLESSIHYQHYLFNELAPLTQNTLIPDDNTASLFFSPAIPSTDSTRLSPGSVLTLEQSNKTASKKINYLDHPTIGTLLYFEPIELADAMEKIVLQTLTPETGRSLTYEKLQSTNELSPR
;
A
#
# COMPACT_ATOMS: atom_id res chain seq x y z
N MET A 1 51.08 -27.95 39.47
CA MET A 1 50.52 -26.69 38.94
C MET A 1 49.07 -26.96 38.57
N LYS A 2 48.10 -26.28 39.21
CA LYS A 2 46.66 -26.44 38.99
C LYS A 2 46.18 -25.34 38.05
N THR A 3 45.71 -25.68 36.86
CA THR A 3 45.13 -24.74 35.91
C THR A 3 43.63 -24.65 36.16
N LEU A 4 43.18 -23.47 36.60
CA LEU A 4 41.79 -23.15 36.86
C LEU A 4 41.18 -22.62 35.56
N ILE A 5 40.22 -23.35 34.98
CA ILE A 5 39.47 -22.91 33.80
C ILE A 5 38.35 -21.99 34.28
N PHE A 6 38.45 -20.70 33.98
CA PHE A 6 37.38 -19.72 34.19
C PHE A 6 36.38 -19.83 33.03
N VAL A 7 35.18 -20.34 33.31
CA VAL A 7 34.04 -20.26 32.38
C VAL A 7 33.36 -18.92 32.62
N VAL A 8 33.49 -18.00 31.65
CA VAL A 8 32.75 -16.73 31.63
C VAL A 8 31.38 -17.00 31.01
N LEU A 9 30.36 -17.02 31.85
CA LEU A 9 28.95 -17.09 31.44
C LEU A 9 28.51 -15.68 31.01
N LEU A 10 28.48 -15.43 29.70
CA LEU A 10 27.95 -14.19 29.13
C LEU A 10 26.41 -14.24 29.14
N SER A 11 25.80 -13.75 30.21
CA SER A 11 24.37 -13.49 30.29
C SER A 11 24.07 -12.19 29.54
N VAL A 12 23.64 -12.29 28.28
CA VAL A 12 23.15 -11.14 27.51
C VAL A 12 21.69 -10.91 27.88
N SER A 13 21.44 -10.03 28.85
CA SER A 13 20.11 -9.55 29.15
C SER A 13 19.68 -8.56 28.06
N PHE A 14 18.91 -9.04 27.08
CA PHE A 14 18.22 -8.17 26.13
C PHE A 14 17.05 -7.46 26.84
N THR A 15 17.30 -6.27 27.38
CA THR A 15 16.21 -5.36 27.75
C THR A 15 15.70 -4.63 26.52
N GLY A 16 14.71 -5.21 25.85
CA GLY A 16 13.98 -4.56 24.76
C GLY A 16 13.09 -3.43 25.29
N ARG A 17 13.61 -2.20 25.34
CA ARG A 17 12.80 -0.98 25.54
C ARG A 17 12.50 -0.35 24.17
N ALA A 18 11.64 -1.00 23.40
CA ALA A 18 11.16 -0.48 22.10
C ALA A 18 9.66 -0.12 22.11
N PHE A 19 8.94 -0.38 23.20
CA PHE A 19 7.51 -0.08 23.32
C PHE A 19 7.30 0.78 24.57
N ALA A 20 6.74 1.97 24.39
CA ALA A 20 6.51 2.94 25.47
C ALA A 20 5.44 2.46 26.47
N ASP A 21 4.53 1.59 26.01
CA ASP A 21 3.58 0.89 26.86
C ASP A 21 4.03 -0.57 27.05
N PRO A 22 3.98 -1.11 28.27
CA PRO A 22 4.19 -2.53 28.47
C PRO A 22 3.12 -3.31 27.70
N ILE A 23 3.55 -4.14 26.76
CA ILE A 23 2.68 -5.10 26.08
C ILE A 23 2.55 -6.31 26.99
N ASP A 24 1.32 -6.64 27.37
CA ASP A 24 1.02 -7.84 28.15
C ASP A 24 1.12 -9.07 27.24
N PRO A 25 2.08 -9.99 27.48
CA PRO A 25 2.28 -11.16 26.63
C PRO A 25 1.08 -12.12 26.62
N ASP A 26 0.25 -12.11 27.66
CA ASP A 26 -0.88 -13.05 27.78
C ASP A 26 -2.03 -12.65 26.85
N THR A 27 -2.23 -11.34 26.65
CA THR A 27 -3.32 -10.76 25.85
C THR A 27 -2.89 -10.36 24.45
N ALA A 28 -1.62 -9.99 24.26
CA ALA A 28 -1.12 -9.53 22.98
C ALA A 28 -1.02 -10.66 21.95
N ARG A 29 -1.33 -10.33 20.69
CA ARG A 29 -1.23 -11.27 19.57
C ARG A 29 -0.55 -10.60 18.39
N ALA A 30 0.32 -11.34 17.73
CA ALA A 30 1.03 -10.87 16.55
C ALA A 30 0.71 -11.72 15.33
N TYR A 31 0.63 -11.05 14.18
CA TYR A 31 0.35 -11.68 12.90
C TYR A 31 1.23 -11.06 11.82
N GLU A 32 1.52 -11.88 10.82
CA GLU A 32 2.01 -11.44 9.54
C GLU A 32 0.85 -11.44 8.54
N GLY A 33 0.52 -10.27 8.02
CA GLY A 33 -0.52 -10.07 7.03
C GLY A 33 0.06 -9.98 5.63
N TYR A 34 -0.57 -10.65 4.68
CA TYR A 34 -0.22 -10.61 3.27
C TYR A 34 -1.43 -10.22 2.44
N LEU A 35 -1.26 -9.29 1.52
CA LEU A 35 -2.30 -8.81 0.62
C LEU A 35 -1.76 -8.79 -0.80
N LEU A 36 -2.40 -9.53 -1.71
CA LEU A 36 -2.09 -9.53 -3.13
C LEU A 36 -3.32 -9.08 -3.90
N THR A 37 -3.21 -7.98 -4.65
CA THR A 37 -4.26 -7.53 -5.56
C THR A 37 -3.79 -7.64 -7.01
N PHE A 38 -4.73 -7.97 -7.88
CA PHE A 38 -4.45 -8.16 -9.30
C PHE A 38 -5.67 -7.83 -10.15
N GLN A 39 -5.42 -7.43 -11.38
CA GLN A 39 -6.44 -7.13 -12.37
C GLN A 39 -6.63 -8.32 -13.32
N TRP A 40 -7.89 -8.74 -13.49
CA TRP A 40 -8.27 -9.73 -14.48
C TRP A 40 -8.14 -9.16 -15.90
N PRO A 41 -7.73 -9.95 -16.90
CA PRO A 41 -7.77 -9.52 -18.30
C PRO A 41 -9.22 -9.24 -18.73
N GLU A 42 -9.43 -8.15 -19.46
CA GLU A 42 -10.76 -7.76 -19.94
C GLU A 42 -11.45 -8.85 -20.76
N SER A 43 -10.68 -9.72 -21.43
CA SER A 43 -11.19 -10.84 -22.22
C SER A 43 -11.78 -12.00 -21.39
N GLN A 44 -11.67 -11.97 -20.06
CA GLN A 44 -12.10 -13.05 -19.17
C GLN A 44 -13.40 -12.76 -18.41
N SER A 45 -13.94 -11.54 -18.48
CA SER A 45 -15.23 -11.18 -17.88
C SER A 45 -16.23 -10.76 -18.95
N ILE A 46 -17.48 -11.19 -18.81
CA ILE A 46 -18.63 -10.71 -19.59
C ILE A 46 -19.47 -9.70 -18.80
N GLU A 47 -19.11 -9.46 -17.54
CA GLU A 47 -19.85 -8.55 -16.67
C GLU A 47 -19.48 -7.11 -16.98
N GLN A 48 -20.50 -6.26 -17.15
CA GLN A 48 -20.30 -4.83 -17.28
C GLN A 48 -20.06 -4.23 -15.90
N VAL A 49 -18.92 -3.58 -15.72
CA VAL A 49 -18.54 -2.87 -14.50
C VAL A 49 -18.60 -1.38 -14.76
N ASP A 50 -19.43 -0.67 -14.00
CA ASP A 50 -19.62 0.77 -14.17
C ASP A 50 -18.57 1.56 -13.39
N TYR A 51 -17.73 2.30 -14.12
CA TYR A 51 -16.79 3.24 -13.55
C TYR A 51 -17.41 4.63 -13.46
N THR A 52 -17.15 5.32 -12.35
CA THR A 52 -17.58 6.71 -12.17
C THR A 52 -16.62 7.66 -12.87
N ASN A 53 -17.13 8.51 -13.75
CA ASN A 53 -16.33 9.47 -14.50
C ASN A 53 -15.84 10.60 -13.60
N LEU A 54 -14.51 10.78 -13.53
CA LEU A 54 -13.87 11.81 -12.71
C LEU A 54 -13.85 13.19 -13.37
N LEU A 55 -13.95 13.27 -14.70
CA LEU A 55 -14.02 14.55 -15.44
C LEU A 55 -15.37 15.27 -15.26
N ALA A 56 -16.42 14.53 -14.89
CA ALA A 56 -17.75 15.08 -14.60
C ALA A 56 -17.90 15.56 -13.14
N THR A 57 -16.91 15.28 -12.29
CA THR A 57 -16.92 15.62 -10.87
C THR A 57 -15.86 16.69 -10.64
N ASP A 58 -16.22 17.85 -10.09
CA ASP A 58 -15.29 18.96 -9.84
C ASP A 58 -14.17 18.54 -8.87
N GLY A 59 -13.05 18.07 -9.41
CA GLY A 59 -11.85 17.75 -8.65
C GLY A 59 -11.09 16.56 -9.22
N PHE A 60 -10.01 16.82 -9.96
CA PHE A 60 -9.01 15.78 -10.22
C PHE A 60 -8.45 15.30 -8.87
N PRO A 61 -8.35 13.97 -8.64
CA PRO A 61 -7.66 13.47 -7.47
C PRO A 61 -6.23 13.97 -7.52
N SER A 62 -5.85 14.79 -6.53
CA SER A 62 -4.46 15.21 -6.38
C SER A 62 -3.62 13.95 -6.20
N PRO A 63 -2.44 13.84 -6.83
CA PRO A 63 -1.61 12.64 -6.71
C PRO A 63 -1.40 12.36 -5.21
N PRO A 64 -1.69 11.14 -4.75
CA PRO A 64 -1.58 10.82 -3.34
C PRO A 64 -0.14 11.11 -2.90
N PRO A 65 0.07 11.67 -1.70
CA PRO A 65 1.42 11.89 -1.20
C PRO A 65 2.21 10.57 -1.26
N PRO A 66 3.54 10.61 -1.49
CA PRO A 66 4.34 9.40 -1.50
C PRO A 66 4.08 8.62 -0.21
N SER A 67 3.59 7.39 -0.36
CA SER A 67 3.30 6.56 0.80
C SER A 67 4.59 6.38 1.58
N GLN A 68 4.52 6.59 2.90
CA GLN A 68 5.53 6.07 3.83
C GLN A 68 5.34 4.56 3.99
N SER A 69 5.18 3.85 2.88
CA SER A 69 5.39 2.42 2.81
C SER A 69 6.90 2.22 2.82
N THR A 70 7.52 2.42 3.99
CA THR A 70 8.94 2.19 4.26
C THR A 70 9.33 0.70 4.13
N ASN A 71 8.47 -0.14 3.57
CA ASN A 71 8.49 -1.58 3.75
C ASN A 71 8.99 -2.33 2.51
N SER A 72 9.14 -1.68 1.36
CA SER A 72 9.47 -2.38 0.10
C SER A 72 10.92 -2.90 0.03
N ALA A 73 11.87 -2.32 0.79
CA ALA A 73 13.29 -2.66 0.63
C ALA A 73 13.75 -3.90 1.44
N ILE A 74 13.08 -4.26 2.53
CA ILE A 74 13.50 -5.36 3.44
C ILE A 74 12.65 -6.62 3.24
N ASN A 75 11.54 -6.51 2.50
CA ASN A 75 10.62 -7.62 2.25
C ASN A 75 11.18 -8.69 1.27
N ALA A 76 12.36 -8.47 0.68
CA ALA A 76 12.94 -9.34 -0.35
C ALA A 76 13.60 -10.63 0.16
N GLU A 77 13.94 -10.74 1.45
CA GLU A 77 14.78 -11.87 1.94
C GLU A 77 14.00 -13.02 2.59
N MET A 78 12.70 -12.87 2.85
CA MET A 78 11.86 -13.95 3.40
C MET A 78 10.69 -14.24 2.46
N ALA A 79 10.66 -15.46 1.91
CA ALA A 79 9.65 -15.91 0.97
C ALA A 79 8.22 -15.61 1.46
N SER A 80 7.45 -14.87 0.67
CA SER A 80 6.02 -14.68 0.92
C SER A 80 5.28 -15.97 0.58
N PRO A 81 4.24 -16.36 1.34
CA PRO A 81 3.36 -17.45 0.93
C PRO A 81 2.71 -17.18 -0.44
N PHE A 82 2.67 -15.91 -0.85
CA PHE A 82 2.18 -15.50 -2.16
C PHE A 82 3.24 -15.50 -3.26
N ASP A 83 4.54 -15.70 -3.02
CA ASP A 83 5.55 -15.70 -4.10
C ASP A 83 5.30 -16.80 -5.13
N ALA A 84 4.89 -17.98 -4.65
CA ALA A 84 4.51 -19.09 -5.51
C ALA A 84 3.19 -18.81 -6.25
N ILE A 85 2.27 -18.06 -5.63
CA ILE A 85 0.99 -17.68 -6.22
C ILE A 85 1.21 -16.59 -7.27
N GLU A 86 1.97 -15.56 -6.96
CA GLU A 86 2.35 -14.48 -7.88
C GLU A 86 3.01 -15.04 -9.15
N LYS A 87 3.96 -15.97 -9.02
CA LYS A 87 4.60 -16.63 -10.17
C LYS A 87 3.63 -17.43 -11.05
N LYS A 88 2.59 -18.01 -10.46
CA LYS A 88 1.55 -18.77 -11.19
C LYS A 88 0.53 -17.83 -11.82
N LEU A 89 0.06 -16.86 -11.05
CA LEU A 89 -1.03 -15.97 -11.39
C LEU A 89 -0.56 -14.86 -12.36
N GLY A 90 0.63 -14.31 -12.15
CA GLY A 90 1.20 -13.21 -12.96
C GLY A 90 1.42 -13.55 -14.44
N ARG A 91 1.28 -14.82 -14.83
CA ARG A 91 1.23 -15.24 -16.26
C ARG A 91 -0.12 -14.96 -16.91
N HIS A 92 -1.16 -14.80 -16.11
CA HIS A 92 -2.55 -14.70 -16.53
C HIS A 92 -3.21 -13.39 -16.11
N VAL A 93 -2.67 -12.69 -15.11
CA VAL A 93 -3.23 -11.46 -14.55
C VAL A 93 -2.15 -10.39 -14.36
N LYS A 94 -2.55 -9.13 -14.32
CA LYS A 94 -1.66 -8.01 -13.98
C LYS A 94 -1.66 -7.83 -12.47
N ILE A 95 -0.52 -8.07 -11.82
CA ILE A 95 -0.38 -7.83 -10.37
C ILE A 95 -0.35 -6.32 -10.12
N LEU A 96 -1.23 -5.83 -9.26
CA LEU A 96 -1.34 -4.42 -8.91
C LEU A 96 -0.53 -4.13 -7.64
N THR A 97 -0.72 -4.91 -6.57
CA THR A 97 0.05 -4.76 -5.33
C THR A 97 0.31 -6.10 -4.64
N ASN A 98 1.46 -6.21 -3.97
CA ASN A 98 1.84 -7.36 -3.12
C ASN A 98 2.44 -6.80 -1.82
N GLU A 99 1.62 -6.74 -0.79
CA GLU A 99 1.91 -6.09 0.48
C GLU A 99 2.12 -7.12 1.59
N ARG A 100 3.01 -6.77 2.50
CA ARG A 100 3.35 -7.56 3.69
C ARG A 100 3.44 -6.65 4.90
N TRP A 101 2.73 -7.01 5.96
CA TRP A 101 2.70 -6.24 7.20
C TRP A 101 2.93 -7.11 8.42
N VAL A 102 3.67 -6.57 9.38
CA VAL A 102 3.70 -7.08 10.75
C VAL A 102 2.63 -6.34 11.55
N LEU A 103 1.77 -7.10 12.22
CA LEU A 103 0.61 -6.62 12.95
C LEU A 103 0.75 -7.07 14.41
N ILE A 104 0.79 -6.11 15.34
CA ILE A 104 0.81 -6.40 16.79
C ILE A 104 -0.42 -5.76 17.41
N PHE A 105 -1.31 -6.59 17.94
CA PHE A 105 -2.48 -6.18 18.71
C PHE A 105 -2.13 -6.30 20.19
N LYS A 106 -2.36 -5.24 20.97
CA LYS A 106 -2.07 -5.25 22.41
C LYS A 106 -3.11 -6.07 23.16
N GLN A 107 -4.36 -6.02 22.71
CA GLN A 107 -5.48 -6.73 23.33
C GLN A 107 -6.57 -7.08 22.30
N PRO A 108 -7.45 -8.04 22.62
CA PRO A 108 -8.66 -8.27 21.83
C PRO A 108 -9.54 -7.01 21.76
N GLY A 109 -10.04 -6.70 20.57
CA GLY A 109 -10.79 -5.49 20.26
C GLY A 109 -9.97 -4.43 19.52
N ASP A 110 -8.64 -4.50 19.60
CA ASP A 110 -7.75 -3.57 18.91
C ASP A 110 -7.90 -3.64 17.40
N SER A 111 -7.72 -2.49 16.74
CA SER A 111 -7.75 -2.37 15.29
C SER A 111 -6.50 -1.67 14.76
N ILE A 112 -5.95 -2.21 13.67
CA ILE A 112 -4.80 -1.67 12.94
C ILE A 112 -5.28 -1.25 11.56
N LYS A 113 -4.89 -0.04 11.14
CA LYS A 113 -5.15 0.46 9.78
C LYS A 113 -3.86 0.42 8.95
N LYS A 114 -3.98 -0.01 7.70
CA LYS A 114 -2.91 0.02 6.70
C LYS A 114 -3.44 0.63 5.40
N THR A 115 -2.55 1.24 4.65
CA THR A 115 -2.83 1.76 3.32
C THR A 115 -1.89 1.10 2.33
N PHE A 116 -2.36 0.84 1.13
CA PHE A 116 -1.58 0.25 0.05
C PHE A 116 -1.89 0.95 -1.27
N ARG A 117 -0.96 0.84 -2.21
CA ARG A 117 -1.15 1.34 -3.58
C ARG A 117 -0.50 0.41 -4.58
N SER A 118 -0.84 0.55 -5.86
CA SER A 118 -0.20 -0.21 -6.91
C SER A 118 1.28 0.16 -7.04
N SER A 119 2.12 -0.83 -7.34
CA SER A 119 3.54 -0.59 -7.66
C SER A 119 3.72 0.06 -9.02
N GLN A 120 2.77 -0.16 -9.93
CA GLN A 120 2.72 0.48 -11.23
C GLN A 120 2.05 1.85 -11.10
N GLU A 121 2.74 2.87 -11.57
CA GLU A 121 2.25 4.24 -11.63
C GLU A 121 2.21 4.68 -13.10
N THR A 122 1.09 5.25 -13.53
CA THR A 122 0.94 5.89 -14.84
C THR A 122 1.03 7.40 -14.65
N GLU A 123 2.04 8.05 -15.23
CA GLU A 123 2.27 9.50 -15.11
C GLU A 123 2.31 10.01 -13.66
N GLY A 124 2.82 9.18 -12.74
CA GLY A 124 2.94 9.46 -11.31
C GLY A 124 1.67 9.22 -10.47
N TYR A 125 0.63 8.63 -11.07
CA TYR A 125 -0.57 8.22 -10.36
C TYR A 125 -0.63 6.69 -10.23
N PRO A 126 -0.93 6.15 -9.03
CA PRO A 126 -1.18 4.73 -8.89
C PRO A 126 -2.48 4.31 -9.57
N GLU A 127 -2.49 3.14 -10.19
CA GLU A 127 -3.68 2.50 -10.75
C GLU A 127 -4.65 1.99 -9.67
N LEU A 128 -4.13 1.69 -8.48
CA LEU A 128 -4.91 1.22 -7.34
C LEU A 128 -4.47 1.95 -6.08
N THR A 129 -5.43 2.41 -5.28
CA THR A 129 -5.20 2.88 -3.91
C THR A 129 -6.19 2.24 -2.97
N GLY A 130 -5.77 1.85 -1.77
CA GLY A 130 -6.69 1.29 -0.81
C GLY A 130 -6.25 1.45 0.63
N ASP A 131 -7.23 1.30 1.51
CA ASP A 131 -7.08 1.21 2.94
C ASP A 131 -7.71 -0.09 3.45
N ILE A 132 -7.12 -0.65 4.49
CA ILE A 132 -7.62 -1.82 5.18
C ILE A 132 -7.55 -1.58 6.68
N SER A 133 -8.68 -1.84 7.35
CA SER A 133 -8.78 -1.92 8.80
C SER A 133 -8.89 -3.39 9.21
N ILE A 134 -8.03 -3.81 10.13
CA ILE A 134 -7.97 -5.17 10.64
C ILE A 134 -8.22 -5.11 12.13
N LYS A 135 -9.27 -5.77 12.62
CA LYS A 135 -9.64 -5.82 14.02
C LYS A 135 -9.43 -7.22 14.59
N LEU A 136 -8.80 -7.31 15.76
CA LEU A 136 -8.67 -8.57 16.49
C LEU A 136 -9.94 -8.83 17.30
N GLY A 137 -10.78 -9.76 16.86
CA GLY A 137 -11.90 -10.30 17.63
C GLY A 137 -11.69 -11.76 17.98
N ARG A 138 -12.78 -12.54 18.01
CA ARG A 138 -12.69 -14.02 17.97
C ARG A 138 -12.03 -14.52 16.67
N TYR A 139 -12.15 -13.71 15.62
CA TYR A 139 -11.54 -13.85 14.31
C TYR A 139 -10.84 -12.53 13.96
N LEU A 140 -9.99 -12.53 12.94
CA LEU A 140 -9.50 -11.29 12.35
C LEU A 140 -10.60 -10.74 11.44
N GLU A 141 -11.10 -9.56 11.75
CA GLU A 141 -12.12 -8.88 10.96
C GLU A 141 -11.43 -7.84 10.08
N SER A 142 -11.50 -8.02 8.77
CA SER A 142 -10.91 -7.10 7.78
C SER A 142 -12.01 -6.31 7.10
N SER A 143 -11.80 -5.00 6.96
CA SER A 143 -12.63 -4.11 6.15
C SER A 143 -11.69 -3.40 5.19
N ILE A 144 -11.89 -3.58 3.90
CA ILE A 144 -11.04 -3.05 2.84
C ILE A 144 -11.88 -2.09 2.01
N HIS A 145 -11.35 -0.90 1.79
CA HIS A 145 -11.87 0.07 0.84
C HIS A 145 -10.78 0.37 -0.18
N TYR A 146 -11.08 0.27 -1.47
CA TYR A 146 -10.09 0.59 -2.50
C TYR A 146 -10.72 1.21 -3.75
N GLN A 147 -9.90 1.98 -4.43
CA GLN A 147 -10.20 2.73 -5.63
C GLN A 147 -9.26 2.27 -6.74
N HIS A 148 -9.84 1.91 -7.88
CA HIS A 148 -9.11 1.56 -9.09
C HIS A 148 -9.38 2.58 -10.17
N TYR A 149 -8.32 3.05 -10.81
CA TYR A 149 -8.35 4.15 -11.76
C TYR A 149 -8.14 3.66 -13.18
N LEU A 150 -8.99 4.12 -14.10
CA LEU A 150 -8.75 4.03 -15.53
C LEU A 150 -8.22 5.37 -16.04
N PHE A 151 -7.16 5.32 -16.82
CA PHE A 151 -6.47 6.49 -17.33
C PHE A 151 -6.99 6.84 -18.71
N ASN A 152 -7.29 8.12 -18.91
CA ASN A 152 -7.70 8.65 -20.20
C ASN A 152 -6.67 9.69 -20.66
N GLU A 153 -6.52 9.78 -21.98
CA GLU A 153 -5.73 10.82 -22.62
C GLU A 153 -6.40 12.18 -22.41
N LEU A 154 -5.70 13.12 -21.77
CA LEU A 154 -6.10 14.51 -21.82
C LEU A 154 -5.62 15.11 -23.14
N ALA A 155 -6.53 15.71 -23.89
CA ALA A 155 -6.15 16.53 -25.03
C ALA A 155 -5.22 17.66 -24.54
N PRO A 156 -4.17 18.02 -25.31
CA PRO A 156 -3.29 19.12 -24.95
C PRO A 156 -4.11 20.39 -24.73
N LEU A 157 -3.83 21.12 -23.64
CA LEU A 157 -4.29 22.49 -23.50
C LEU A 157 -3.65 23.30 -24.61
N THR A 158 -4.38 23.51 -25.70
CA THR A 158 -4.06 24.55 -26.67
C THR A 158 -4.19 25.87 -25.92
N GLN A 159 -3.04 26.43 -25.50
CA GLN A 159 -2.98 27.82 -25.10
C GLN A 159 -3.31 28.64 -26.34
N ASN A 160 -4.60 28.90 -26.56
CA ASN A 160 -5.03 30.02 -27.38
C ASN A 160 -4.63 31.29 -26.63
N THR A 161 -3.39 31.71 -26.83
CA THR A 161 -2.96 33.06 -26.54
C THR A 161 -3.78 33.98 -27.45
N LEU A 162 -4.88 34.51 -26.93
CA LEU A 162 -5.56 35.67 -27.51
C LEU A 162 -4.57 36.83 -27.43
N ILE A 163 -3.79 37.01 -28.49
CA ILE A 163 -3.05 38.24 -28.73
C ILE A 163 -4.10 39.29 -29.10
N PRO A 164 -4.24 40.41 -28.38
CA PRO A 164 -5.10 41.48 -28.82
C PRO A 164 -4.52 42.10 -30.09
N ASP A 165 -5.35 42.19 -31.11
CA ASP A 165 -5.08 42.90 -32.36
C ASP A 165 -4.56 44.31 -32.07
N ASP A 166 -3.41 44.64 -32.66
CA ASP A 166 -3.28 45.94 -33.31
C ASP A 166 -2.33 45.87 -34.51
N ASN A 167 -2.93 45.93 -35.70
CA ASN A 167 -2.39 46.44 -36.95
C ASN A 167 -0.95 46.03 -37.34
N THR A 168 -0.82 45.09 -38.27
CA THR A 168 -0.27 45.32 -39.64
C THR A 168 -0.07 44.00 -40.39
N ALA A 169 -0.39 44.03 -41.68
CA ALA A 169 -0.36 42.91 -42.61
C ALA A 169 0.98 42.16 -42.64
N SER A 170 0.94 40.85 -42.40
CA SER A 170 1.87 39.90 -43.02
C SER A 170 1.32 38.48 -42.95
N LEU A 171 0.90 37.98 -44.11
CA LEU A 171 0.57 36.57 -44.37
C LEU A 171 1.87 35.75 -44.35
N PHE A 172 2.27 35.29 -43.17
CA PHE A 172 3.25 34.22 -43.03
C PHE A 172 2.60 33.04 -42.31
N PHE A 173 2.17 32.05 -43.09
CA PHE A 173 1.89 30.71 -42.57
C PHE A 173 3.23 30.06 -42.23
N SER A 174 3.63 30.09 -40.96
CA SER A 174 4.60 29.14 -40.45
C SER A 174 3.92 27.77 -40.40
N PRO A 175 4.47 26.70 -41.01
CA PRO A 175 4.00 25.37 -40.73
C PRO A 175 4.32 25.12 -39.26
N ALA A 176 3.28 24.98 -38.43
CA ALA A 176 3.44 24.46 -37.10
C ALA A 176 4.09 23.08 -37.25
N ILE A 177 5.38 23.00 -36.88
CA ILE A 177 6.01 21.73 -36.59
C ILE A 177 5.12 21.09 -35.53
N PRO A 178 4.61 19.86 -35.71
CA PRO A 178 3.89 19.18 -34.65
C PRO A 178 4.88 19.02 -33.49
N SER A 179 4.80 19.92 -32.51
CA SER A 179 5.42 19.73 -31.21
C SER A 179 4.89 18.38 -30.72
N THR A 180 5.79 17.41 -30.58
CA THR A 180 5.51 16.08 -30.06
C THR A 180 4.54 16.18 -28.91
N ASP A 181 3.31 15.77 -29.23
CA ASP A 181 2.14 15.74 -28.36
C ASP A 181 2.54 15.03 -27.08
N SER A 182 2.70 15.79 -26.00
CA SER A 182 2.84 15.23 -24.67
C SER A 182 1.43 14.96 -24.17
N THR A 183 0.76 13.98 -24.76
CA THR A 183 -0.55 13.52 -24.31
C THR A 183 -0.40 13.04 -22.87
N ARG A 184 -0.88 13.83 -21.92
CA ARG A 184 -0.76 13.51 -20.50
C ARG A 184 -1.91 12.60 -20.11
N LEU A 185 -1.59 11.37 -19.70
CA LEU A 185 -2.56 10.45 -19.13
C LEU A 185 -2.91 10.90 -17.71
N SER A 186 -4.20 10.94 -17.39
CA SER A 186 -4.68 11.22 -16.03
C SER A 186 -5.84 10.29 -15.67
N PRO A 187 -6.13 10.09 -14.37
CA PRO A 187 -7.28 9.30 -13.95
C PRO A 187 -8.58 9.89 -14.52
N GLY A 188 -9.19 9.18 -15.48
CA GLY A 188 -10.41 9.60 -16.15
C GLY A 188 -11.66 9.03 -15.51
N SER A 189 -11.58 7.84 -14.92
CA SER A 189 -12.68 7.21 -14.20
C SER A 189 -12.19 6.39 -13.00
N VAL A 190 -13.06 6.19 -12.01
CA VAL A 190 -12.77 5.43 -10.79
C VAL A 190 -13.81 4.36 -10.51
N LEU A 191 -13.36 3.19 -10.09
CA LEU A 191 -14.16 2.14 -9.49
C LEU A 191 -13.85 2.09 -8.01
N THR A 192 -14.87 2.27 -7.17
CA THR A 192 -14.74 2.20 -5.71
C THR A 192 -15.33 0.89 -5.21
N LEU A 193 -14.56 0.15 -4.42
CA LEU A 193 -14.94 -1.15 -3.88
C LEU A 193 -14.78 -1.15 -2.37
N GLU A 194 -15.79 -1.65 -1.68
CA GLU A 194 -15.78 -1.82 -0.22
C GLU A 194 -16.16 -3.26 0.11
N GLN A 195 -15.37 -3.89 0.98
CA GLN A 195 -15.63 -5.25 1.40
C GLN A 195 -15.24 -5.48 2.85
N SER A 196 -16.05 -6.25 3.57
CA SER A 196 -15.75 -6.72 4.91
C SER A 196 -15.75 -8.25 4.97
N ASN A 197 -14.81 -8.82 5.74
CA ASN A 197 -14.67 -10.26 5.89
C ASN A 197 -14.17 -10.63 7.30
N LYS A 198 -14.66 -11.76 7.84
CA LYS A 198 -14.18 -12.37 9.09
C LYS A 198 -13.36 -13.61 8.79
N THR A 199 -12.07 -13.55 9.12
CA THR A 199 -11.07 -14.55 8.77
C THR A 199 -10.54 -15.27 10.00
N ALA A 200 -10.53 -16.60 9.95
CA ALA A 200 -9.69 -17.38 10.86
C ALA A 200 -8.24 -17.36 10.39
N SER A 201 -7.28 -17.28 11.30
CA SER A 201 -5.85 -17.33 10.96
C SER A 201 -5.50 -18.56 10.12
N LYS A 202 -4.50 -18.43 9.24
CA LYS A 202 -4.04 -19.47 8.31
C LYS A 202 -5.04 -19.86 7.21
N LYS A 203 -6.09 -19.07 6.99
CA LYS A 203 -6.97 -19.22 5.82
C LYS A 203 -6.70 -18.12 4.82
N ILE A 204 -6.60 -18.50 3.55
CA ILE A 204 -6.58 -17.55 2.43
C ILE A 204 -8.02 -17.12 2.19
N ASN A 205 -8.25 -15.82 2.16
CA ASN A 205 -9.51 -15.24 1.72
C ASN A 205 -9.33 -14.68 0.35
N TYR A 206 -10.31 -14.95 -0.49
CA TYR A 206 -10.39 -14.41 -1.82
C TYR A 206 -11.56 -13.45 -1.88
N LEU A 207 -11.29 -12.25 -2.37
CA LEU A 207 -12.28 -11.25 -2.70
C LEU A 207 -12.36 -11.22 -4.22
N ASP A 208 -13.51 -11.66 -4.72
CA ASP A 208 -13.76 -11.75 -6.15
C ASP A 208 -14.50 -10.49 -6.60
N HIS A 209 -13.93 -9.81 -7.58
CA HIS A 209 -14.59 -8.78 -8.35
C HIS A 209 -14.22 -8.98 -9.82
N PRO A 210 -15.15 -8.79 -10.78
CA PRO A 210 -14.93 -9.12 -12.19
C PRO A 210 -13.69 -8.46 -12.82
N THR A 211 -13.31 -7.28 -12.32
CA THR A 211 -12.11 -6.57 -12.77
C THR A 211 -10.89 -6.82 -11.87
N ILE A 212 -11.07 -7.05 -10.57
CA ILE A 212 -9.98 -7.01 -9.58
C ILE A 212 -10.14 -8.18 -8.61
N GLY A 213 -9.15 -9.05 -8.53
CA GLY A 213 -9.06 -10.06 -7.49
C GLY A 213 -8.19 -9.57 -6.33
N THR A 214 -8.58 -9.90 -5.10
CA THR A 214 -7.74 -9.69 -3.91
C THR A 214 -7.60 -10.96 -3.10
N LEU A 215 -6.37 -11.31 -2.72
CA LEU A 215 -6.05 -12.39 -1.80
C LEU A 215 -5.54 -11.81 -0.48
N LEU A 216 -6.10 -12.28 0.63
CA LEU A 216 -5.73 -11.86 1.98
C LEU A 216 -5.43 -13.08 2.86
N TYR A 217 -4.25 -13.08 3.48
CA TYR A 217 -3.81 -14.17 4.35
C TYR A 217 -3.17 -13.60 5.63
N PHE A 218 -3.44 -14.25 6.76
CA PHE A 218 -2.86 -13.89 8.05
C PHE A 218 -2.19 -15.10 8.69
N GLU A 219 -0.91 -14.99 8.96
CA GLU A 219 -0.10 -15.99 9.63
C GLU A 219 0.20 -15.56 11.08
N PRO A 220 -0.20 -16.34 12.10
CA PRO A 220 0.21 -16.06 13.47
C PRO A 220 1.74 -16.16 13.59
N ILE A 221 2.35 -15.19 14.28
CA ILE A 221 3.78 -15.18 14.59
C ILE A 221 3.98 -14.92 16.09
N GLU A 222 5.15 -15.29 16.61
CA GLU A 222 5.50 -15.01 18.00
C GLU A 222 5.64 -13.49 18.22
N LEU A 223 5.23 -13.02 19.40
CA LEU A 223 5.28 -11.60 19.73
C LEU A 223 6.72 -11.06 19.68
N ALA A 224 7.68 -11.83 20.18
CA ALA A 224 9.10 -11.46 20.16
C ALA A 224 9.62 -11.26 18.73
N ASP A 225 9.32 -12.21 17.84
CA ASP A 225 9.71 -12.14 16.42
C ASP A 225 9.07 -10.94 15.72
N ALA A 226 7.81 -10.63 16.03
CA ALA A 226 7.11 -9.47 15.49
C ALA A 226 7.76 -8.16 15.93
N MET A 227 8.13 -8.06 17.20
CA MET A 227 8.82 -6.90 17.76
C MET A 227 10.19 -6.71 17.10
N GLU A 228 10.95 -7.79 16.94
CA GLU A 228 12.24 -7.77 16.25
C GLU A 228 12.10 -7.28 14.80
N LYS A 229 11.13 -7.83 14.04
CA LYS A 229 10.87 -7.42 12.66
C LYS A 229 10.53 -5.93 12.55
N ILE A 230 9.70 -5.39 13.46
CA ILE A 230 9.37 -3.97 13.49
C ILE A 230 10.63 -3.14 13.80
N VAL A 231 11.42 -3.55 14.79
CA VAL A 231 12.67 -2.85 15.13
C VAL A 231 13.63 -2.82 13.94
N LEU A 232 13.83 -3.96 13.26
CA LEU A 232 14.67 -4.04 12.07
C LEU A 232 14.16 -3.11 10.95
N GLN A 233 12.84 -3.06 10.72
CA GLN A 233 12.23 -2.13 9.76
C GLN A 233 12.45 -0.66 10.12
N THR A 234 12.50 -0.33 11.42
CA THR A 234 12.74 1.06 11.86
C THR A 234 14.22 1.44 11.87
N LEU A 235 15.14 0.48 11.99
CA LEU A 235 16.57 0.71 12.12
C LEU A 235 17.32 0.76 10.79
N THR A 236 16.74 0.27 9.70
CA THR A 236 17.33 0.29 8.35
C THR A 236 16.99 1.62 7.66
N PRO A 237 17.94 2.56 7.54
CA PRO A 237 17.68 3.88 6.96
C PRO A 237 18.07 3.87 5.47
N GLU A 238 17.14 3.52 4.58
CA GLU A 238 17.35 3.68 3.12
C GLU A 238 17.12 5.13 2.65
N THR A 239 17.08 6.11 3.55
CA THR A 239 17.20 7.52 3.16
C THR A 239 17.71 8.30 4.37
N GLY A 240 18.80 9.05 4.21
CA GLY A 240 19.53 9.77 5.27
C GLY A 240 18.77 10.90 5.96
N ARG A 241 17.63 10.59 6.59
CA ARG A 241 16.94 11.43 7.56
C ARG A 241 16.49 10.54 8.71
N SER A 242 17.24 10.63 9.81
CA SER A 242 16.84 10.12 11.11
C SER A 242 15.44 10.67 11.44
N LEU A 243 14.42 9.81 11.37
CA LEU A 243 13.09 10.15 11.83
C LEU A 243 13.12 10.08 13.36
N THR A 244 13.06 11.26 13.98
CA THR A 244 13.05 11.44 15.43
C THR A 244 11.78 10.82 16.02
N TYR A 245 11.91 10.29 17.23
CA TYR A 245 10.92 9.50 18.00
C TYR A 245 9.50 10.09 18.10
N GLU A 246 9.29 11.38 17.81
CA GLU A 246 7.97 12.03 17.93
C GLU A 246 6.94 11.52 16.92
N LYS A 247 7.35 10.95 15.79
CA LYS A 247 6.40 10.45 14.77
C LYS A 247 5.67 9.18 15.21
N LEU A 248 6.14 8.50 16.25
CA LEU A 248 5.48 7.33 16.85
C LEU A 248 4.25 7.69 17.69
N GLN A 249 4.08 8.97 18.08
CA GLN A 249 2.90 9.41 18.83
C GLN A 249 1.78 9.95 17.92
N SER A 250 2.12 10.56 16.78
CA SER A 250 1.15 11.31 15.96
C SER A 250 0.16 10.45 15.15
N THR A 251 0.33 9.13 15.04
CA THR A 251 -0.69 8.25 14.42
C THR A 251 -1.72 7.74 15.43
N ASN A 252 -1.60 8.13 16.70
CA ASN A 252 -2.42 7.66 17.81
C ASN A 252 -3.33 8.76 18.41
N GLU A 253 -3.60 9.84 17.67
CA GLU A 253 -4.60 10.85 18.04
C GLU A 253 -6.00 10.25 17.92
N LEU A 254 -6.45 9.63 19.00
CA LEU A 254 -7.85 9.45 19.34
C LEU A 254 -8.50 10.84 19.39
N SER A 255 -9.48 11.11 18.51
CA SER A 255 -10.42 12.22 18.72
C SER A 255 -11.18 11.99 20.03
N PRO A 256 -11.12 12.89 21.02
CA PRO A 256 -12.03 12.86 22.14
C PRO A 256 -13.36 13.51 21.70
N ARG A 257 -14.41 12.71 21.74
CA ARG A 257 -15.86 13.06 21.77
C ARG A 257 -16.36 14.23 20.92
#